data_AF-A0A2D6AHW6-F1
#
_entry.id   AF-A0A2D6AHW6-F1
#
_cell.length_a   1.000
_cell.length_b   1.000
_cell.length_c   1.000
_cell.angle_alpha   90.00
_cell.angle_beta   90.00
_cell.angle_gamma   90.00
#
_symmetry.space_group_name_H-M   'P 1'
#
loop_
_entity.id
_entity.type
_entity.pdbx_description
1 polymer ?
#
loop_
_entity_poly.entity_id
_entity_poly.type
_entity_poly.pdbx_seq_one_letter_code
_entity_poly.pdbx_strand_id
1 'polypeptide(L)' 'MRHKISGKQFGRASGPRRAMFRIMVTDLLRHGQIKTTIAKAKAIRPLTEKMVSLGKGGTLHDRRQAA' A
#
# COMPACT_ATOMS: atom_id res chain seq x y z
N MET A 1 6.62 -9.99 -22.70
CA MET A 1 6.31 -9.19 -21.49
C MET A 1 5.34 -8.09 -21.87
N ARG A 2 4.44 -7.67 -20.96
CA ARG A 2 3.58 -6.50 -21.19
C ARG A 2 4.43 -5.22 -21.03
N HIS A 3 4.79 -4.57 -22.14
CA HIS A 3 5.64 -3.38 -22.14
C HIS A 3 5.02 -2.23 -21.35
N LYS A 4 5.83 -1.54 -20.54
CA LYS A 4 5.45 -0.37 -19.72
C LYS A 4 4.30 -0.60 -18.72
N ILE A 5 3.96 -1.85 -18.39
CA ILE A 5 2.94 -2.16 -17.38
C ILE A 5 3.61 -2.42 -16.03
N SER A 6 3.30 -1.56 -15.06
CA SER A 6 3.79 -1.66 -13.69
C SER A 6 2.77 -2.34 -12.76
N GLY A 7 3.29 -2.91 -11.67
CA GLY A 7 2.47 -3.55 -10.65
C GLY A 7 2.12 -5.02 -10.92
N LYS A 8 1.81 -5.75 -9.85
CA LYS A 8 1.41 -7.17 -9.91
C LYS A 8 -0.08 -7.32 -9.60
N GLN A 9 -0.75 -8.23 -10.31
CA GLN A 9 -2.18 -8.50 -10.12
C GLN A 9 -2.47 -9.48 -8.97
N PHE A 10 -1.51 -10.34 -8.62
CA PHE A 10 -1.66 -11.35 -7.56
C PHE A 10 -2.91 -12.24 -7.71
N GLY A 11 -3.33 -12.50 -8.96
CA GLY A 11 -4.52 -13.29 -9.27
C GLY A 11 -5.83 -12.67 -8.80
N ARG A 12 -5.88 -11.35 -8.57
CA ARG A 12 -7.05 -10.63 -8.05
C ARG A 12 -7.50 -9.52 -8.99
N ALA A 13 -8.81 -9.33 -9.07
CA ALA A 13 -9.41 -8.15 -9.69
C ALA A 13 -9.02 -6.86 -8.94
N SER A 14 -9.25 -5.71 -9.56
CA SER A 14 -8.84 -4.40 -9.05
C SER A 14 -9.38 -4.09 -7.65
N GLY A 15 -10.67 -4.36 -7.38
CA GLY A 15 -11.31 -4.12 -6.08
C GLY A 15 -10.68 -4.94 -4.93
N PRO A 16 -10.71 -6.28 -4.98
CA PRO A 16 -10.10 -7.13 -3.96
C PRO A 16 -8.60 -6.87 -3.78
N ARG A 17 -7.89 -6.52 -4.86
CA ARG A 17 -6.47 -6.16 -4.78
C ARG A 17 -6.25 -4.85 -4.02
N ARG A 18 -7.08 -3.82 -4.23
CA ARG A 18 -7.02 -2.57 -3.45
C ARG A 18 -7.30 -2.83 -1.98
N ALA A 19 -8.32 -3.64 -1.66
CA ALA A 19 -8.63 -4.03 -0.28
C ALA A 19 -7.44 -4.75 0.39
N MET A 20 -6.84 -5.72 -0.31
CA MET A 20 -5.66 -6.44 0.18
C MET A 20 -4.49 -5.50 0.49
N PHE A 21 -4.22 -4.51 -0.36
CA PHE A 21 -3.17 -3.53 -0.08
C PHE A 21 -3.49 -2.64 1.12
N ARG A 22 -4.74 -2.17 1.25
CA ARG A 22 -5.17 -1.36 2.40
C ARG A 22 -4.95 -2.11 3.71
N ILE A 23 -5.42 -3.36 3.79
CA ILE A 23 -5.27 -4.21 4.98
C ILE A 23 -3.79 -4.35 5.35
N MET A 24 -2.93 -4.75 4.41
CA MET A 24 -1.50 -4.94 4.70
C MET A 24 -0.79 -3.65 5.13
N VAL A 25 -1.12 -2.50 4.52
CA VAL A 25 -0.52 -1.21 4.91
C VAL A 25 -0.98 -0.82 6.32
N THR A 26 -2.28 -0.97 6.62
CA THR A 26 -2.83 -0.71 7.96
C THR A 26 -2.21 -1.62 9.01
N ASP A 27 -2.10 -2.92 8.74
CA ASP A 27 -1.50 -3.89 9.67
C ASP A 27 -0.01 -3.59 9.90
N LEU A 28 0.73 -3.22 8.85
CA LEU A 28 2.13 -2.83 8.98
C LEU A 28 2.29 -1.58 9.86
N LEU A 29 1.46 -0.56 9.68
CA LEU A 29 1.52 0.65 10.50
C LEU A 29 1.06 0.40 11.95
N ARG A 30 0.10 -0.52 12.15
CA ARG A 30 -0.43 -0.85 13.48
C ARG A 30 0.53 -1.72 14.30
N HIS A 31 1.18 -2.69 13.67
CA HIS A 31 2.01 -3.70 14.35
C HIS A 31 3.51 -3.47 14.19
N GLY A 32 3.93 -2.52 13.33
CA GLY A 32 5.34 -2.22 13.05
C GLY A 32 6.03 -3.22 12.13
N GLN A 33 5.55 -4.47 12.07
CA GLN A 33 6.07 -5.51 11.19
C GLN A 33 4.97 -6.50 10.80
N ILE A 34 5.02 -7.00 9.55
CA ILE A 34 4.16 -8.09 9.07
C ILE A 34 4.98 -9.12 8.29
N LYS A 35 4.55 -10.39 8.34
CA LYS A 35 5.12 -11.48 7.53
C LYS A 35 4.27 -11.67 6.28
N THR A 36 4.87 -11.50 5.10
CA THR A 36 4.18 -11.67 3.80
C THR A 36 5.15 -12.17 2.73
N THR A 37 4.67 -12.39 1.51
CA THR A 37 5.55 -12.81 0.40
C THR A 37 6.38 -11.63 -0.11
N ILE A 38 7.59 -11.90 -0.60
CA ILE A 38 8.51 -10.88 -1.12
C ILE A 38 7.84 -10.01 -2.19
N ALA A 39 7.04 -10.61 -3.07
CA ALA A 39 6.34 -9.89 -4.12
C ALA A 39 5.27 -8.93 -3.57
N LYS A 40 4.53 -9.33 -2.52
CA LYS A 40 3.55 -8.47 -1.85
C LYS A 40 4.23 -7.34 -1.08
N ALA A 41 5.31 -7.65 -0.35
CA ALA A 41 6.11 -6.66 0.38
C ALA A 41 6.64 -5.56 -0.55
N LYS A 42 7.23 -5.94 -1.69
CA LYS A 42 7.70 -4.98 -2.71
C LYS A 42 6.57 -4.12 -3.30
N ALA A 43 5.35 -4.65 -3.38
CA ALA A 43 4.20 -3.92 -3.90
C ALA A 43 3.60 -2.91 -2.90
N ILE A 44 3.60 -3.24 -1.60
CA ILE A 44 3.05 -2.33 -0.57
C ILE A 44 4.04 -1.24 -0.13
N ARG A 45 5.36 -1.47 -0.28
CA ARG A 45 6.40 -0.51 0.12
C ARG A 45 6.12 0.95 -0.32
N PRO A 46 5.90 1.26 -1.62
CA PRO A 46 5.65 2.65 -2.03
C PRO A 46 4.34 3.22 -1.48
N LEU A 47 3.34 2.36 -1.18
CA LEU A 47 2.08 2.79 -0.58
C LEU A 47 2.29 3.19 0.89
N THR A 48 3.03 2.36 1.65
CA THR A 48 3.36 2.64 3.05
C THR A 48 4.18 3.92 3.18
N GLU A 49 5.23 4.09 2.36
CA GLU A 49 6.05 5.31 2.37
C GLU A 49 5.19 6.57 2.12
N LYS A 50 4.27 6.51 1.16
CA LYS A 50 3.34 7.62 0.89
C LYS A 50 2.45 7.93 2.08
N MET A 51 1.95 6.92 2.79
CA MET A 51 1.15 7.14 4.01
C MET A 51 1.97 7.82 5.10
N VAL A 52 3.23 7.41 5.28
CA VAL A 52 4.16 8.06 6.22
C VAL A 52 4.43 9.52 5.82
N SER A 53 4.64 9.80 4.53
CA SER A 53 4.82 11.18 4.04
C SER A 53 3.61 12.07 4.31
N LEU A 54 2.39 11.58 4.03
CA LEU A 54 1.15 12.32 4.34
C LEU A 54 0.99 12.54 5.85
N GLY A 55 1.31 11.52 6.66
CA GLY A 55 1.30 11.62 8.11
C GLY A 55 2.26 12.69 8.65
N LYS A 56 3.43 12.87 8.01
CA LYS A 56 4.39 13.93 8.36
C LYS A 56 3.93 15.33 7.94
N GLY A 57 3.22 15.46 6.83
CA GLY A 57 2.67 16.76 6.36
C GLY A 57 1.61 17.31 7.30
N GLY A 58 0.74 16.44 7.83
CA GLY A 58 -0.11 16.74 8.99
C GLY A 58 -1.28 17.71 8.75
N THR A 59 -1.43 18.26 7.55
CA THR A 59 -2.51 19.21 7.22
C THR A 59 -3.88 18.50 7.10
N LEU A 60 -4.98 19.26 7.14
CA LEU A 60 -6.32 18.70 6.92
C LEU A 60 -6.45 18.02 5.55
N HIS A 61 -5.81 18.58 4.53
CA HIS A 61 -5.77 18.01 3.20
C HIS A 61 -5.03 16.66 3.19
N ASP A 62 -3.89 16.56 3.87
CA ASP A 62 -3.12 15.31 3.94
C ASP A 62 -3.91 14.21 4.66
N ARG A 63 -4.62 14.56 5.74
CA ARG A 63 -5.51 13.62 6.44
C ARG A 63 -6.64 13.12 5.54
N ARG A 64 -7.22 13.98 4.71
CA ARG A 64 -8.25 13.60 3.73
C ARG A 64 -7.70 12.70 2.62
N GLN A 65 -6.43 12.87 2.22
CA GLN A 65 -5.79 11.99 1.24
C GLN A 65 -5.38 10.63 1.81
N ALA A 66 -5.11 10.54 3.10
CA ALA A 66 -4.70 9.32 3.78
C ALA A 66 -5.87 8.40 4.19
N ALA A 67 -7.10 8.94 4.26
CA ALA A 67 -8.33 8.21 4.59
C ALA A 67 -8.79 7.25 3.47
#